data_AF-A0A5N7CG90-F1
#
_entry.id   AF-A0A5N7CG90-F1
#
_cell.length_a   1.000
_cell.length_b   1.000
_cell.length_c   1.000
_cell.angle_alpha   90.00
_cell.angle_beta   90.00
_cell.angle_gamma   90.00
#
_symmetry.space_group_name_H-M   'P 1'
#
loop_
_entity.id
_entity.type
_entity.pdbx_description
1 polymer ?
#
loop_
_entity_poly.entity_id
_entity_poly.type
_entity_poly.pdbx_seq_one_letter_code
_entity_poly.pdbx_strand_id
1 'polypeptide(L)'
;MTRLFSLDLDGSRALTGRVSIPNPLQTSGTSRPVPLLVCIHGGSYDSEYFDIDSKHSIFELGKSLRIPVVAIDRPGYGGSTAYTDLKNEDIEERGTTFSNEQGKYLDSTVFPALWKEFGPSSEHGCISAFHRGHGGYHRGGNSHMHESPDSNQRSSENNNGNRESLHTDEQQTYMWFNPSVKDTLMLNFPPKANRELLIDPKVPSYTEALNKPVPLGELHDIRTTWQNYWVSYAEQITVPFLYGVGDHDGF
;
A
#
# COMPACT_ATOMS: atom_id res chain seq x y z
N MET A 1 14.31 -18.89 -5.54
CA MET A 1 14.40 -17.88 -6.61
C MET A 1 13.08 -17.15 -6.61
N THR A 2 13.08 -15.81 -6.63
CA THR A 2 11.84 -15.03 -6.74
C THR A 2 11.24 -15.24 -8.12
N ARG A 3 9.93 -15.44 -8.19
CA ARG A 3 9.20 -15.61 -9.46
C ARG A 3 7.87 -14.89 -9.40
N LEU A 4 7.36 -14.49 -10.56
CA LEU A 4 5.98 -14.03 -10.71
C LEU A 4 5.01 -15.21 -10.58
N PHE A 5 3.79 -14.92 -10.11
CA PHE A 5 2.69 -15.89 -10.09
C PHE A 5 1.39 -15.23 -10.58
N SER A 6 0.46 -16.07 -11.01
CA SER A 6 -0.94 -15.72 -11.31
C SER A 6 -1.82 -16.85 -10.78
N LEU A 7 -2.76 -16.53 -9.90
CA LEU A 7 -3.74 -17.46 -9.35
C LEU A 7 -5.14 -17.11 -9.83
N ASP A 8 -5.90 -18.12 -10.21
CA ASP A 8 -7.33 -17.99 -10.46
C ASP A 8 -8.09 -18.18 -9.14
N LEU A 9 -8.86 -17.16 -8.73
CA LEU A 9 -9.53 -17.14 -7.43
C LEU A 9 -10.95 -17.71 -7.47
N ASP A 10 -11.66 -17.55 -8.58
CA ASP A 10 -13.08 -17.91 -8.71
C ASP A 10 -13.53 -18.19 -10.17
N GLY A 11 -12.60 -18.44 -11.08
CA GLY A 11 -12.86 -18.71 -12.50
C GLY A 11 -12.98 -17.47 -13.36
N SER A 12 -12.97 -16.27 -12.76
CA SER A 12 -13.07 -15.00 -13.48
C SER A 12 -12.08 -13.93 -13.01
N ARG A 13 -11.49 -14.10 -11.82
CA ARG A 13 -10.59 -13.13 -11.20
C ARG A 13 -9.20 -13.71 -11.03
N ALA A 14 -8.22 -12.96 -11.53
CA ALA A 14 -6.82 -13.25 -11.36
C ALA A 14 -6.25 -12.48 -10.16
N LEU A 15 -5.39 -13.14 -9.40
CA LEU A 15 -4.49 -12.54 -8.42
C LEU A 15 -3.05 -12.75 -8.88
N THR A 16 -2.31 -11.66 -9.06
CA THR A 16 -0.90 -11.72 -9.44
C THR A 16 0.00 -11.26 -8.32
N GLY A 17 1.29 -11.55 -8.47
CA GLY A 17 2.31 -11.06 -7.55
C GLY A 17 3.65 -11.75 -7.72
N ARG A 18 4.46 -11.68 -6.67
CA ARG A 18 5.79 -12.27 -6.58
C ARG A 18 5.86 -13.24 -5.41
N VAL A 19 6.59 -14.34 -5.59
CA VAL A 19 6.75 -15.37 -4.56
C VAL A 19 8.18 -15.90 -4.53
N SER A 20 8.70 -16.15 -3.33
CA SER A 20 9.90 -16.96 -3.10
C SER A 20 9.64 -17.95 -1.98
N ILE A 21 9.66 -19.23 -2.33
CA ILE A 21 9.58 -20.35 -1.38
C ILE A 21 10.99 -20.96 -1.28
N PRO A 22 11.71 -20.78 -0.15
CA PRO A 22 12.97 -21.46 0.08
C PRO A 22 12.73 -22.96 0.34
N ASN A 23 13.67 -23.81 -0.07
CA ASN A 23 13.57 -25.24 0.22
C ASN A 23 13.57 -25.47 1.75
N PRO A 24 12.66 -26.31 2.27
CA PRO A 24 12.71 -26.70 3.68
C PRO A 24 14.04 -27.38 3.99
N LEU A 25 14.54 -27.17 5.21
CA LEU A 25 15.66 -27.97 5.69
C LEU A 25 15.15 -29.38 5.96
N GLN A 26 15.76 -30.39 5.34
CA GLN A 26 15.65 -31.77 5.84
C GLN A 26 16.44 -31.86 7.15
N THR A 27 15.85 -31.41 8.26
CA THR A 27 16.38 -31.69 9.59
C THR A 27 15.69 -32.91 10.16
N SER A 28 16.47 -33.96 10.43
CA SER A 28 16.09 -35.09 11.27
C SER A 28 15.90 -34.61 12.71
N GLY A 29 14.73 -34.03 12.99
CA GLY A 29 14.36 -33.46 14.29
C GLY A 29 13.29 -32.38 14.12
N THR A 30 12.40 -32.25 15.11
CA THR A 30 11.20 -31.38 15.12
C THR A 30 11.43 -30.03 14.44
N SER A 31 10.93 -29.89 13.21
CA SER A 31 10.97 -28.65 12.43
C SER A 31 10.26 -27.54 13.21
N ARG A 32 10.88 -26.35 13.26
CA ARG A 32 10.23 -25.18 13.84
C ARG A 32 9.20 -24.66 12.83
N PRO A 33 7.95 -24.36 13.25
CA PRO A 33 6.96 -23.73 12.38
C PRO A 33 7.54 -22.46 11.75
N VAL A 34 7.37 -22.29 10.44
CA VAL A 34 7.81 -21.11 9.70
C VAL A 34 6.57 -20.43 9.13
N PRO A 35 6.36 -19.11 9.38
CA PRO A 35 5.19 -18.42 8.87
C PRO A 35 5.26 -18.22 7.36
N LEU A 36 4.09 -18.09 6.72
CA LEU A 36 3.99 -17.51 5.38
C LEU A 36 3.89 -16.00 5.51
N LEU A 37 4.92 -15.28 5.06
CA LEU A 37 4.92 -13.83 5.03
C LEU A 37 4.18 -13.34 3.79
N VAL A 38 3.04 -12.65 3.98
CA VAL A 38 2.26 -12.06 2.91
C VAL A 38 2.46 -10.54 2.91
N CYS A 39 3.08 -10.00 1.87
CA CYS A 39 3.33 -8.58 1.72
C CYS A 39 2.21 -7.91 0.90
N ILE A 40 1.63 -6.85 1.45
CA ILE A 40 0.51 -6.09 0.87
C ILE A 40 0.95 -4.64 0.70
N HIS A 41 1.05 -4.16 -0.53
CA HIS A 41 1.46 -2.79 -0.79
C HIS A 41 0.34 -1.77 -0.47
N GLY A 42 0.71 -0.54 -0.16
CA GLY A 42 -0.22 0.60 -0.05
C GLY A 42 -0.65 1.14 -1.40
N GLY A 43 -1.40 2.25 -1.41
CA GLY A 43 -1.81 2.90 -2.65
C GLY A 43 -0.61 3.29 -3.52
N SER A 44 -0.79 3.32 -4.84
CA SER A 44 0.21 3.73 -5.85
C SER A 44 1.45 2.86 -6.01
N TYR A 45 1.35 1.59 -5.61
CA TYR A 45 2.40 0.59 -5.72
C TYR A 45 1.79 -0.74 -6.20
N ASP A 46 2.64 -1.72 -6.50
CA ASP A 46 2.27 -3.13 -6.69
C ASP A 46 3.31 -4.02 -5.96
N SER A 47 3.33 -5.33 -6.20
CA SER A 47 4.27 -6.25 -5.54
C SER A 47 5.75 -5.99 -5.85
N GLU A 48 6.08 -5.23 -6.89
CA GLU A 48 7.46 -4.81 -7.21
C GLU A 48 8.08 -3.95 -6.10
N TYR A 49 7.25 -3.26 -5.33
CA TYR A 49 7.67 -2.45 -4.19
C TYR A 49 8.49 -3.23 -3.15
N PHE A 50 8.27 -4.54 -3.07
CA PHE A 50 8.96 -5.43 -2.15
C PHE A 50 10.22 -6.10 -2.75
N ASP A 51 10.52 -5.85 -4.03
CA ASP A 51 11.59 -6.52 -4.78
C ASP A 51 12.23 -5.56 -5.81
N ILE A 52 12.72 -4.41 -5.34
CA ILE A 52 13.21 -3.33 -6.22
C ILE A 52 14.59 -3.68 -6.80
N ASP A 53 15.51 -4.08 -5.92
CA ASP A 53 16.85 -4.55 -6.28
C ASP A 53 17.37 -5.54 -5.23
N SER A 54 18.57 -6.09 -5.44
CA SER A 54 19.17 -7.09 -4.54
C SER A 54 19.44 -6.58 -3.11
N LYS A 55 19.52 -5.27 -2.89
CA LYS A 55 19.71 -4.64 -1.57
C LYS A 55 18.37 -4.25 -0.94
N HIS A 56 17.36 -3.97 -1.76
CA HIS A 56 16.04 -3.48 -1.39
C HIS A 56 14.96 -4.52 -1.73
N SER A 57 15.16 -5.77 -1.27
CA SER A 57 14.24 -6.87 -1.52
C SER A 57 13.95 -7.66 -0.23
N ILE A 58 12.67 -7.78 0.10
CA ILE A 58 12.23 -8.65 1.21
C ILE A 58 12.48 -10.13 0.87
N PHE A 59 12.55 -10.47 -0.42
CA PHE A 59 12.78 -11.84 -0.86
C PHE A 59 14.23 -12.28 -0.62
N GLU A 60 15.21 -11.37 -0.70
CA GLU A 60 16.59 -11.65 -0.29
C GLU A 60 16.69 -11.93 1.20
N LEU A 61 15.97 -11.16 2.02
CA LEU A 61 15.89 -11.40 3.46
C LEU A 61 15.16 -12.72 3.77
N GLY A 62 14.01 -12.96 3.13
CA GLY A 62 13.23 -14.19 3.27
C GLY A 62 14.05 -15.43 2.91
N LYS A 63 14.83 -15.40 1.82
CA LYS A 63 15.76 -16.48 1.46
C LYS A 63 16.82 -16.71 2.54
N SER A 64 17.41 -15.63 3.07
CA SER A 64 18.44 -15.70 4.09
C SER A 64 17.92 -16.27 5.42
N LEU A 65 16.69 -15.90 5.79
CA LEU A 65 16.01 -16.38 6.99
C LEU A 65 15.23 -17.68 6.78
N ARG A 66 15.16 -18.18 5.55
CA ARG A 66 14.33 -19.33 5.13
C ARG A 66 12.84 -19.15 5.45
N ILE A 67 12.33 -17.93 5.29
CA ILE A 67 10.92 -17.59 5.43
C ILE A 67 10.29 -17.53 4.02
N PRO A 68 9.21 -18.27 3.72
CA PRO A 68 8.48 -18.12 2.49
C PRO A 68 7.79 -16.76 2.44
N VAL A 69 7.97 -16.05 1.33
CA VAL A 69 7.42 -14.71 1.13
C VAL A 69 6.57 -14.67 -0.14
N VAL A 70 5.38 -14.08 -0.02
CA VAL A 70 4.44 -13.81 -1.09
C VAL A 70 4.10 -12.32 -1.06
N ALA A 71 4.46 -11.55 -2.08
CA ALA A 71 3.98 -10.19 -2.25
C ALA A 71 2.86 -10.20 -3.30
N ILE A 72 1.68 -9.71 -2.95
CA ILE A 72 0.54 -9.67 -3.86
C ILE A 72 0.42 -8.30 -4.53
N ASP A 73 -0.08 -8.29 -5.76
CA ASP A 73 -0.71 -7.11 -6.33
C ASP A 73 -2.15 -7.07 -5.79
N ARG A 74 -2.52 -6.03 -5.02
CA ARG A 74 -3.90 -5.90 -4.52
C ARG A 74 -4.88 -5.83 -5.69
N PRO A 75 -6.15 -6.21 -5.48
CA PRO A 75 -7.19 -6.05 -6.50
C PRO A 75 -7.18 -4.64 -7.10
N GLY A 76 -7.11 -4.54 -8.44
CA GLY A 76 -7.06 -3.26 -9.15
C GLY A 76 -5.65 -2.68 -9.34
N TYR A 77 -4.61 -3.41 -8.93
CA TYR A 77 -3.20 -3.10 -9.19
C TYR A 77 -2.51 -4.23 -9.93
N GLY A 78 -1.40 -3.90 -10.61
CA GLY A 78 -0.58 -4.88 -11.32
C GLY A 78 -1.39 -5.68 -12.34
N GLY A 79 -1.30 -7.01 -12.27
CA GLY A 79 -2.11 -7.93 -13.07
C GLY A 79 -3.37 -8.47 -12.35
N SER A 80 -3.63 -8.04 -11.12
CA SER A 80 -4.77 -8.51 -10.34
C SER A 80 -6.07 -7.86 -10.79
N THR A 81 -7.11 -8.68 -10.96
CA THR A 81 -8.44 -8.20 -11.33
C THR A 81 -8.99 -7.28 -10.25
N ALA A 82 -9.56 -6.14 -10.65
CA ALA A 82 -10.25 -5.24 -9.72
C ALA A 82 -11.43 -5.97 -9.06
N TYR A 83 -11.63 -5.77 -7.75
CA TYR A 83 -12.73 -6.40 -7.03
C TYR A 83 -14.08 -6.01 -7.61
N THR A 84 -14.22 -4.79 -8.14
CA THR A 84 -15.39 -4.32 -8.90
C THR A 84 -15.12 -2.98 -9.60
N ASP A 85 -15.74 -2.75 -10.76
CA ASP A 85 -16.03 -1.42 -11.33
C ASP A 85 -17.22 -0.76 -10.58
N LEU A 86 -17.26 -0.84 -9.24
CA LEU A 86 -18.36 -0.22 -8.49
C LEU A 86 -18.26 1.29 -8.70
N LYS A 87 -19.32 1.88 -9.22
CA LYS A 87 -19.47 3.34 -9.18
C LYS A 87 -19.69 3.73 -7.72
N ASN A 88 -19.26 4.93 -7.34
CA ASN A 88 -19.43 5.41 -5.95
C ASN A 88 -20.89 5.32 -5.48
N GLU A 89 -21.85 5.48 -6.40
CA GLU A 89 -23.30 5.35 -6.17
C GLU A 89 -23.68 3.95 -5.62
N ASP A 90 -23.08 2.87 -6.17
CA ASP A 90 -23.35 1.49 -5.73
C ASP A 90 -22.76 1.19 -4.33
N ILE A 91 -21.71 1.91 -3.94
CA ILE A 91 -21.04 1.79 -2.65
C ILE A 91 -21.91 2.45 -1.56
N GLU A 92 -22.45 3.64 -1.84
CA GLU A 92 -23.33 4.37 -0.95
C GLU A 92 -24.65 3.62 -0.69
N GLU A 93 -25.28 3.06 -1.73
CA GLU A 93 -26.52 2.27 -1.59
C GLU A 93 -26.33 1.00 -0.73
N ARG A 94 -25.15 0.38 -0.80
CA ARG A 94 -24.81 -0.83 -0.03
C ARG A 94 -24.38 -0.54 1.40
N GLY A 95 -24.18 0.74 1.76
CA GLY A 95 -23.66 1.14 3.07
C GLY A 95 -22.28 0.54 3.37
N THR A 96 -21.45 0.36 2.34
CA THR A 96 -20.08 -0.15 2.45
C THR A 96 -19.10 0.91 1.94
N THR A 97 -17.80 0.64 2.00
CA THR A 97 -16.78 1.50 1.37
C THR A 97 -15.82 0.68 0.52
N PHE A 98 -15.03 1.37 -0.31
CA PHE A 98 -14.01 0.73 -1.14
C PHE A 98 -13.03 -0.11 -0.29
N SER A 99 -12.56 0.44 0.84
CA SER A 99 -11.62 -0.28 1.73
C SER A 99 -12.31 -1.43 2.47
N ASN A 100 -13.59 -1.30 2.85
CA ASN A 100 -14.31 -2.40 3.48
C ASN A 100 -14.43 -3.60 2.53
N GLU A 101 -14.81 -3.34 1.28
CA GLU A 101 -14.96 -4.36 0.26
C GLU A 101 -13.63 -5.02 -0.11
N GLN A 102 -12.56 -4.24 -0.28
CA GLN A 102 -11.22 -4.81 -0.48
C GLN A 102 -10.76 -5.65 0.72
N GLY A 103 -11.01 -5.18 1.95
CA GLY A 103 -10.69 -5.93 3.16
C GLY A 103 -11.42 -7.27 3.23
N LYS A 104 -12.74 -7.28 2.96
CA LYS A 104 -13.55 -8.50 2.90
C LYS A 104 -13.05 -9.46 1.82
N TYR A 105 -12.67 -8.96 0.65
CA TYR A 105 -12.14 -9.80 -0.42
C TYR A 105 -10.79 -10.40 -0.08
N LEU A 106 -9.91 -9.61 0.54
CA LEU A 106 -8.62 -10.09 1.02
C LEU A 106 -8.81 -11.24 2.03
N ASP A 107 -9.67 -11.03 3.02
CA ASP A 107 -9.93 -11.99 4.10
C ASP A 107 -10.65 -13.28 3.62
N SER A 108 -11.74 -13.13 2.88
CA SER A 108 -12.61 -14.26 2.52
C SER A 108 -12.14 -15.04 1.28
N THR A 109 -11.35 -14.42 0.41
CA THR A 109 -10.98 -15.00 -0.90
C THR A 109 -9.48 -15.10 -1.10
N VAL A 110 -8.75 -13.99 -0.98
CA VAL A 110 -7.32 -13.94 -1.32
C VAL A 110 -6.48 -14.75 -0.32
N PHE A 111 -6.58 -14.49 0.98
CA PHE A 111 -5.75 -15.19 1.97
C PHE A 111 -6.01 -16.70 2.00
N PRO A 112 -7.26 -17.19 1.93
CA PRO A 112 -7.53 -18.63 1.79
C PRO A 112 -6.90 -19.23 0.53
N ALA A 113 -6.95 -18.54 -0.61
CA ALA A 113 -6.34 -19.01 -1.85
C ALA A 113 -4.81 -19.05 -1.77
N LEU A 114 -4.18 -18.00 -1.23
CA LEU A 114 -2.74 -17.98 -0.98
C LEU A 114 -2.31 -19.09 -0.02
N TRP A 115 -3.08 -19.32 1.04
CA TRP A 115 -2.82 -20.41 1.98
C TRP A 115 -2.95 -21.76 1.32
N LYS A 116 -3.97 -21.98 0.49
CA LYS A 116 -4.16 -23.22 -0.25
C LYS A 116 -2.99 -23.51 -1.20
N GLU A 117 -2.50 -22.49 -1.90
CA GLU A 117 -1.42 -22.62 -2.89
C GLU A 117 -0.04 -22.73 -2.23
N PHE A 118 0.29 -21.81 -1.33
CA PHE A 118 1.65 -21.64 -0.79
C PHE A 118 1.80 -22.11 0.66
N GLY A 119 0.71 -22.20 1.41
CA GLY A 119 0.68 -22.64 2.81
C GLY A 119 1.26 -24.04 3.04
N PRO A 120 1.03 -25.07 2.18
CA PRO A 120 1.65 -26.38 2.37
C PRO A 120 3.19 -26.36 2.34
N SER A 121 3.78 -25.33 1.72
CA SER A 121 5.24 -25.15 1.70
C SER A 121 5.78 -24.48 2.97
N SER A 122 4.90 -23.84 3.76
CA SER A 122 5.21 -23.42 5.13
C SER A 122 4.86 -24.60 6.04
N GLU A 123 5.85 -25.23 6.68
CA GLU A 123 5.65 -26.41 7.53
C GLU A 123 4.93 -26.05 8.86
N HIS A 124 3.74 -25.44 8.78
CA HIS A 124 2.86 -24.92 9.85
C HIS A 124 3.19 -23.49 10.33
N GLY A 125 2.13 -22.73 10.70
CA GLY A 125 2.25 -21.54 11.55
C GLY A 125 1.12 -20.51 11.44
N CYS A 126 1.25 -19.56 10.53
CA CYS A 126 0.36 -18.41 10.40
C CYS A 126 0.66 -17.63 9.12
N ILE A 127 -0.28 -16.78 8.71
CA ILE A 127 -0.02 -15.69 7.76
C ILE A 127 0.38 -14.47 8.57
N SER A 128 1.53 -13.87 8.25
CA SER A 128 1.87 -12.52 8.72
C SER A 128 1.70 -11.55 7.56
N ALA A 129 0.75 -10.63 7.68
CA ALA A 129 0.54 -9.59 6.69
C ALA A 129 1.48 -8.41 6.98
N PHE A 130 2.40 -8.12 6.07
CA PHE A 130 3.23 -6.92 6.13
C PHE A 130 2.63 -5.87 5.20
N HIS A 131 2.12 -4.79 5.77
CA HIS A 131 1.56 -3.66 5.03
C HIS A 131 2.52 -2.48 5.04
N ARG A 132 2.78 -1.88 3.87
CA ARG A 132 3.56 -0.64 3.78
C ARG A 132 2.92 0.31 2.79
N GLY A 133 2.56 1.49 3.28
CA GLY A 133 1.96 2.58 2.52
C GLY A 133 0.53 2.87 2.96
N HIS A 134 0.22 4.14 3.13
CA HIS A 134 -1.11 4.61 3.46
C HIS A 134 -1.94 4.71 2.19
N GLY A 135 -2.93 3.83 2.03
CA GLY A 135 -4.20 4.30 1.50
C GLY A 135 -4.91 5.06 2.63
N GLY A 136 -4.43 6.25 3.03
CA GLY A 136 -4.90 6.88 4.28
C GLY A 136 -4.32 8.27 4.49
N TYR A 137 -5.18 9.29 4.54
CA TYR A 137 -4.87 10.70 4.87
C TYR A 137 -4.16 11.55 3.79
N HIS A 138 -4.95 12.40 3.13
CA HIS A 138 -4.49 13.70 2.65
C HIS A 138 -5.02 14.78 3.58
N ARG A 139 -4.16 15.33 4.44
CA ARG A 139 -4.31 16.70 4.96
C ARG A 139 -3.24 17.62 4.36
N GLY A 140 -2.92 17.43 3.08
CA GLY A 140 -2.07 18.34 2.30
C GLY A 140 -2.90 19.15 1.31
N GLY A 141 -3.69 20.11 1.79
CA GLY A 141 -4.51 20.95 0.90
C GLY A 141 -5.26 22.12 1.54
N ASN A 142 -5.19 22.30 2.87
CA ASN A 142 -5.75 23.50 3.53
C ASN A 142 -4.68 24.43 4.13
N SER A 143 -3.40 24.04 4.14
CA SER A 143 -2.29 24.90 4.60
C SER A 143 -1.92 26.01 3.61
N HIS A 144 -2.55 26.07 2.43
CA HIS A 144 -2.53 27.24 1.55
C HIS A 144 -3.83 28.05 1.53
N MET A 145 -4.80 27.74 2.42
CA MET A 145 -6.07 28.49 2.49
C MET A 145 -6.42 29.05 3.88
N HIS A 146 -5.49 29.01 4.84
CA HIS A 146 -5.63 29.76 6.08
C HIS A 146 -4.24 30.12 6.63
N GLU A 147 -3.65 31.20 6.10
CA GLU A 147 -2.76 32.02 6.91
C GLU A 147 -3.63 32.73 7.97
N SER A 148 -3.29 32.52 9.24
CA SER A 148 -3.89 33.20 10.39
C SER A 148 -3.67 34.72 10.35
N PRO A 149 -4.52 35.50 11.01
CA PRO A 149 -4.53 36.96 10.94
C PRO A 149 -3.38 37.59 11.76
N ASP A 150 -3.01 38.80 11.36
CA ASP A 150 -2.05 39.76 11.96
C ASP A 150 -0.55 39.48 11.69
N SER A 151 0.26 40.39 11.15
CA SER A 151 0.09 41.81 10.83
C SER A 151 1.27 42.29 9.95
N ASN A 152 0.97 43.23 9.05
CA ASN A 152 1.89 44.20 8.43
C ASN A 152 3.22 43.71 7.83
N GLN A 153 3.21 43.40 6.54
CA GLN A 153 4.23 43.94 5.63
C GLN A 153 3.66 44.12 4.21
N ARG A 154 3.53 45.39 3.82
CA ARG A 154 3.33 45.81 2.44
C ARG A 154 4.60 45.49 1.64
N SER A 155 4.50 44.61 0.66
CA SER A 155 5.24 44.75 -0.59
C SER A 155 4.41 44.14 -1.71
N SER A 156 3.92 45.04 -2.55
CA SER A 156 3.30 44.78 -3.84
C SER A 156 4.27 43.96 -4.69
N GLU A 157 3.82 42.83 -5.24
CA GLU A 157 4.30 42.35 -6.53
C GLU A 157 3.32 41.33 -7.16
N ASN A 158 3.16 41.49 -8.47
CA ASN A 158 2.22 40.82 -9.35
C ASN A 158 2.37 39.29 -9.36
N ASN A 159 1.26 38.56 -9.47
CA ASN A 159 1.19 37.54 -10.52
C ASN A 159 -0.25 37.18 -10.91
N ASN A 160 -0.56 37.55 -12.15
CA ASN A 160 -1.73 37.15 -12.91
C ASN A 160 -1.50 35.72 -13.44
N GLY A 161 -2.48 34.83 -13.31
CA GLY A 161 -2.69 33.69 -14.19
C GLY A 161 -1.99 32.38 -13.82
N ASN A 162 -2.71 31.46 -13.17
CA ASN A 162 -3.29 30.28 -13.84
C ASN A 162 -4.09 29.48 -12.81
N ARG A 163 -5.40 29.75 -12.70
CA ARG A 163 -6.33 28.77 -12.13
C ARG A 163 -6.62 27.78 -13.25
N GLU A 164 -5.79 26.74 -13.36
CA GLU A 164 -6.20 25.59 -14.15
C GLU A 164 -7.42 24.96 -13.47
N SER A 165 -8.56 25.17 -14.11
CA SER A 165 -9.80 24.48 -13.86
C SER A 165 -9.55 22.97 -13.89
N LEU A 166 -9.76 22.29 -12.76
CA LEU A 166 -10.00 20.86 -12.72
C LEU A 166 -11.23 20.55 -13.59
N HIS A 167 -11.01 20.31 -14.87
CA HIS A 167 -11.93 19.53 -15.68
C HIS A 167 -11.79 18.09 -15.21
N THR A 168 -12.66 17.67 -14.29
CA THR A 168 -12.85 16.26 -13.98
C THR A 168 -13.49 15.61 -15.20
N ASP A 169 -12.68 14.85 -15.93
CA ASP A 169 -13.16 13.96 -16.98
C ASP A 169 -13.96 12.84 -16.31
N GLU A 170 -15.27 12.76 -16.58
CA GLU A 170 -16.21 11.82 -15.93
C GLU A 170 -15.86 10.33 -16.20
N GLN A 171 -14.86 10.06 -17.03
CA GLN A 171 -14.35 8.72 -17.34
C GLN A 171 -13.07 8.33 -16.59
N GLN A 172 -12.44 9.26 -15.87
CA GLN A 172 -11.19 8.95 -15.19
C GLN A 172 -11.44 8.05 -13.97
N THR A 173 -11.01 6.79 -14.02
CA THR A 173 -11.17 5.82 -12.91
C THR A 173 -9.93 5.71 -12.02
N TYR A 174 -8.81 6.32 -12.43
CA TYR A 174 -7.53 6.26 -11.73
C TYR A 174 -6.79 7.60 -11.68
N MET A 175 -5.95 7.79 -10.66
CA MET A 175 -5.06 8.95 -10.48
C MET A 175 -3.60 8.53 -10.38
N TRP A 176 -2.70 9.36 -10.92
CA TRP A 176 -1.25 9.25 -10.71
C TRP A 176 -0.78 10.30 -9.72
N PHE A 177 0.02 9.90 -8.73
CA PHE A 177 0.69 10.88 -7.87
C PHE A 177 1.91 11.46 -8.58
N ASN A 178 2.18 12.75 -8.36
CA ASN A 178 3.45 13.34 -8.74
C ASN A 178 4.59 12.72 -7.90
N PRO A 179 5.63 12.12 -8.50
CA PRO A 179 6.72 11.48 -7.76
C PRO A 179 7.41 12.39 -6.74
N SER A 180 7.64 13.67 -7.09
CA SER A 180 8.27 14.62 -6.16
C SER A 180 7.38 14.93 -4.96
N VAL A 181 6.06 14.98 -5.14
CA VAL A 181 5.12 15.17 -4.03
C VAL A 181 5.09 13.92 -3.15
N LYS A 182 5.08 12.73 -3.77
CA LYS A 182 5.11 11.44 -3.07
C LYS A 182 6.38 11.30 -2.21
N ASP A 183 7.55 11.60 -2.77
CA ASP A 183 8.81 11.61 -2.02
C ASP A 183 8.78 12.62 -0.87
N THR A 184 8.25 13.81 -1.11
CA THR A 184 8.15 14.84 -0.06
C THR A 184 7.27 14.38 1.10
N LEU A 185 6.13 13.74 0.82
CA LEU A 185 5.22 13.23 1.84
C LEU A 185 5.81 12.03 2.59
N MET A 186 6.45 11.09 1.87
CA MET A 186 7.00 9.86 2.44
C MET A 186 8.36 10.06 3.12
N LEU A 187 9.13 11.07 2.73
CA LEU A 187 10.49 11.35 3.18
C LEU A 187 10.60 12.77 3.76
N ASN A 188 9.60 13.18 4.54
CA ASN A 188 9.54 14.49 5.19
C ASN A 188 10.50 14.60 6.39
N PHE A 189 11.79 14.35 6.14
CA PHE A 189 12.78 14.36 7.20
C PHE A 189 12.94 15.76 7.81
N PRO A 190 13.08 15.88 9.15
CA PRO A 190 13.37 17.16 9.80
C PRO A 190 14.57 17.87 9.17
N PRO A 191 14.62 19.22 9.17
CA PRO A 191 15.72 19.97 8.54
C PRO A 191 17.13 19.60 9.05
N LYS A 192 17.24 19.07 10.27
CA LYS A 192 18.50 18.66 10.89
C LYS A 192 18.83 17.17 10.70
N ALA A 193 17.94 16.40 10.07
CA ALA A 193 18.13 14.98 9.87
C ALA A 193 19.22 14.73 8.82
N ASN A 194 20.16 13.85 9.13
CA ASN A 194 21.12 13.40 8.14
C ASN A 194 20.46 12.32 7.26
N ARG A 195 19.98 12.74 6.08
CA ARG A 195 19.25 11.88 5.15
C ARG A 195 20.04 10.64 4.73
N GLU A 196 21.36 10.76 4.60
CA GLU A 196 22.24 9.64 4.22
C GLU A 196 22.29 8.51 5.26
N LEU A 197 21.94 8.80 6.52
CA LEU A 197 21.85 7.81 7.59
C LEU A 197 20.46 7.17 7.71
N LEU A 198 19.43 7.80 7.13
CA LEU A 198 18.03 7.39 7.29
C LEU A 198 17.50 6.59 6.10
N ILE A 199 18.03 6.87 4.91
CA ILE A 199 17.59 6.24 3.67
C ILE A 199 18.78 6.02 2.74
N ASP A 200 18.79 4.89 2.04
CA ASP A 200 19.75 4.68 0.96
C ASP A 200 19.50 5.74 -0.13
N PRO A 201 20.51 6.52 -0.57
CA PRO A 201 20.35 7.57 -1.58
C PRO A 201 19.74 7.11 -2.90
N LYS A 202 19.75 5.81 -3.21
CA LYS A 202 19.10 5.26 -4.40
C LYS A 202 17.59 5.18 -4.29
N VAL A 203 17.02 5.11 -3.08
CA VAL A 203 15.58 4.85 -2.90
C VAL A 203 14.70 5.90 -3.61
N PRO A 204 14.97 7.22 -3.52
CA PRO A 204 14.18 8.21 -4.25
C PRO A 204 14.20 8.03 -5.78
N SER A 205 15.27 7.47 -6.35
CA SER A 205 15.35 7.22 -7.81
C SER A 205 14.38 6.14 -8.29
N TYR A 206 13.82 5.33 -7.37
CA TYR A 206 12.86 4.29 -7.71
C TYR A 206 11.41 4.79 -7.70
N THR A 207 11.13 5.97 -7.14
CA THR A 207 9.76 6.44 -6.93
C THR A 207 8.95 6.51 -8.21
N GLU A 208 9.54 7.00 -9.30
CA GLU A 208 8.87 7.09 -10.59
C GLU A 208 8.55 5.69 -11.18
N ALA A 209 9.51 4.77 -11.16
CA ALA A 209 9.33 3.41 -11.68
C ALA A 209 8.29 2.60 -10.88
N LEU A 210 8.24 2.82 -9.56
CA LEU A 210 7.33 2.13 -8.66
C LEU A 210 5.95 2.80 -8.58
N ASN A 211 5.77 3.99 -9.17
CA ASN A 211 4.51 4.70 -9.12
C ASN A 211 3.48 3.97 -9.99
N LYS A 212 2.38 3.52 -9.38
CA LYS A 212 1.26 2.89 -10.07
C LYS A 212 0.01 3.76 -9.94
N PRO A 213 -0.95 3.69 -10.88
CA PRO A 213 -2.19 4.44 -10.77
C PRO A 213 -3.01 3.96 -9.57
N VAL A 214 -3.65 4.90 -8.87
CA VAL A 214 -4.52 4.63 -7.71
C VAL A 214 -5.98 4.66 -8.15
N PRO A 215 -6.80 3.66 -7.82
CA PRO A 215 -8.24 3.70 -8.05
C PRO A 215 -8.88 4.91 -7.35
N LEU A 216 -9.74 5.67 -8.05
CA LEU A 216 -10.39 6.83 -7.45
C LEU A 216 -11.29 6.48 -6.25
N GLY A 217 -11.91 5.29 -6.26
CA GLY A 217 -12.69 4.79 -5.12
C GLY A 217 -11.85 4.66 -3.85
N GLU A 218 -10.57 4.27 -3.98
CA GLU A 218 -9.62 4.22 -2.87
C GLU A 218 -9.39 5.64 -2.33
N LEU A 219 -9.07 6.60 -3.20
CA LEU A 219 -8.83 8.00 -2.80
C LEU A 219 -10.05 8.68 -2.19
N HIS A 220 -11.24 8.40 -2.73
CA HIS A 220 -12.48 8.92 -2.19
C HIS A 220 -12.66 8.44 -0.75
N ASP A 221 -12.65 7.13 -0.52
CA ASP A 221 -12.90 6.54 0.78
C ASP A 221 -11.92 7.05 1.85
N ILE A 222 -10.64 7.07 1.50
CA ILE A 222 -9.56 7.58 2.35
C ILE A 222 -9.79 9.02 2.80
N ARG A 223 -10.29 9.85 1.88
CA ARG A 223 -10.45 11.28 2.10
C ARG A 223 -11.77 11.62 2.80
N THR A 224 -12.82 10.84 2.58
CA THR A 224 -14.20 11.23 2.97
C THR A 224 -14.78 10.34 4.06
N THR A 225 -14.61 9.02 3.99
CA THR A 225 -15.37 8.06 4.81
C THR A 225 -14.53 7.33 5.84
N TRP A 226 -13.24 7.04 5.57
CA TRP A 226 -12.35 6.29 6.46
C TRP A 226 -12.36 6.82 7.91
N GLN A 227 -12.37 8.15 8.07
CA GLN A 227 -12.35 8.80 9.38
C GLN A 227 -13.54 8.48 10.27
N ASN A 228 -14.65 8.06 9.66
CA ASN A 228 -15.90 7.82 10.36
C ASN A 228 -16.00 6.40 10.92
N TYR A 229 -15.20 5.45 10.42
CA TYR A 229 -15.38 4.03 10.76
C TYR A 229 -14.11 3.27 11.14
N TRP A 230 -12.89 3.79 10.92
CA TRP A 230 -11.68 3.00 11.22
C TRP A 230 -11.57 2.57 12.69
N VAL A 231 -12.07 3.39 13.62
CA VAL A 231 -12.03 3.11 15.07
C VAL A 231 -12.80 1.82 15.40
N SER A 232 -13.97 1.61 14.77
CA SER A 232 -14.78 0.41 15.05
C SER A 232 -14.09 -0.87 14.57
N TYR A 233 -13.24 -0.79 13.55
CA TYR A 233 -12.38 -1.90 13.14
C TYR A 233 -11.22 -2.12 14.10
N ALA A 234 -10.57 -1.04 14.55
CA ALA A 234 -9.48 -1.13 15.51
C ALA A 234 -9.93 -1.78 16.84
N GLU A 235 -11.15 -1.48 17.29
CA GLU A 235 -11.76 -2.08 18.49
C GLU A 235 -12.01 -3.60 18.37
N GLN A 236 -12.11 -4.13 17.15
CA GLN A 236 -12.35 -5.56 16.90
C GLN A 236 -11.05 -6.39 16.84
N ILE A 237 -9.87 -5.77 16.89
CA ILE A 237 -8.59 -6.47 16.82
C ILE A 237 -8.38 -7.24 18.14
N THR A 238 -8.44 -8.58 18.06
CA THR A 238 -8.25 -9.48 19.20
C THR A 238 -6.91 -10.19 19.23
N VAL A 239 -6.08 -10.00 18.20
CA VAL A 239 -4.77 -10.62 18.05
C VAL A 239 -3.64 -9.61 18.24
N PRO A 240 -2.43 -10.02 18.63
CA PRO A 240 -1.28 -9.12 18.69
C PRO A 240 -1.06 -8.43 17.35
N PHE A 241 -1.13 -7.10 17.35
CA PHE A 241 -0.93 -6.24 16.20
C PHE A 241 0.26 -5.33 16.47
N LEU A 242 1.31 -5.44 15.64
CA LEU A 242 2.43 -4.52 15.66
C LEU A 242 2.25 -3.48 14.56
N TYR A 243 2.17 -2.22 14.96
CA TYR A 243 2.09 -1.08 14.07
C TYR A 243 3.28 -0.17 14.34
N GLY A 244 3.95 0.25 13.27
CA GLY A 244 5.08 1.17 13.33
C GLY A 244 4.83 2.32 12.37
N VAL A 245 4.98 3.54 12.87
CA VAL A 245 4.82 4.79 12.13
C VAL A 245 6.00 5.68 12.45
N GLY A 246 6.59 6.32 11.43
CA GLY A 246 7.65 7.28 11.67
C GLY A 246 7.10 8.53 12.36
N ASP A 247 7.74 8.98 13.44
CA ASP A 247 7.36 10.19 14.19
C ASP A 247 7.30 11.47 13.33
N HIS A 248 7.89 11.44 12.13
CA HIS A 248 7.99 12.56 11.19
C HIS A 248 7.44 12.26 9.79
N ASP A 249 6.80 11.10 9.62
CA ASP A 249 6.04 10.86 8.40
C ASP A 249 4.91 11.91 8.33
N GLY A 250 4.69 12.49 7.14
CA GLY A 250 3.88 13.70 6.95
C GLY A 250 2.36 13.49 7.03
N PHE A 251 1.86 13.06 8.19
CA PHE A 251 0.43 12.84 8.46
C PHE A 251 -0.33 14.11 8.87
#